data_AF-A0A933F6X6-F1
#
_entry.id   AF-A0A933F6X6-F1
#
_cell.length_a   1.000
_cell.length_b   1.000
_cell.length_c   1.000
_cell.angle_alpha   90.00
_cell.angle_beta   90.00
_cell.angle_gamma   90.00
#
_symmetry.space_group_name_H-M   'P 1'
#
loop_
_entity.id
_entity.type
_entity.pdbx_description
1 polymer ?
#
loop_
_entity_poly.entity_id
_entity_poly.type
_entity_poly.pdbx_seq_one_letter_code
_entity_poly.pdbx_strand_id
1 'polypeptide(L)' 'MEFFTGYYSKHPDAFVEIKRMIADGDLVAVHVFSRRNQADRGNAVVDIFRLEKGKIVEHWDVAQSIPEKSANDNTMF' A
#
# COMPACT_ATOMS: atom_id res chain seq x y z
N MET A 1 8.64 15.60 -1.35
CA MET A 1 8.31 15.60 -2.80
C MET A 1 9.39 14.92 -3.62
N GLU A 2 10.68 15.21 -3.37
CA GLU A 2 11.80 14.64 -4.16
C GLU A 2 11.91 13.10 -4.13
N PHE A 3 11.58 12.46 -3.01
CA PHE A 3 11.59 11.00 -2.91
C PHE A 3 10.70 10.34 -3.97
N PHE A 4 9.44 10.76 -4.08
CA PHE A 4 8.49 10.14 -5.00
C PHE A 4 8.87 10.38 -6.46
N THR A 5 9.29 11.59 -6.82
CA THR A 5 9.75 11.88 -8.19
C THR A 5 10.92 10.98 -8.58
N GLY A 6 11.93 10.85 -7.71
CA GLY A 6 13.07 9.97 -7.96
C GLY A 6 12.69 8.49 -7.99
N TYR A 7 11.81 8.05 -7.09
CA TYR A 7 11.34 6.67 -7.02
C TYR A 7 10.61 6.25 -8.31
N TYR A 8 9.62 7.04 -8.74
CA TYR A 8 8.83 6.72 -9.94
C TYR A 8 9.61 6.90 -11.23
N SER A 9 10.59 7.81 -11.28
CA SER A 9 11.52 7.89 -12.42
C SER A 9 12.35 6.61 -12.58
N LYS A 10 12.71 5.94 -11.48
CA LYS A 10 13.47 4.67 -11.49
C LYS A 10 12.59 3.43 -11.69
N HIS A 11 11.30 3.53 -11.38
CA HIS A 11 10.33 2.45 -11.47
C HIS A 11 9.11 2.91 -12.27
N PRO A 12 9.25 3.18 -13.58
CA PRO A 12 8.17 3.72 -14.41
C PRO A 12 6.98 2.76 -14.52
N ASP A 13 7.24 1.46 -14.36
CA ASP A 13 6.23 0.40 -14.38
C ASP A 13 5.73 0.01 -12.97
N ALA A 14 6.04 0.84 -11.96
CA ALA A 14 5.50 0.63 -10.61
C ALA A 14 3.96 0.69 -10.65
N PHE A 15 3.34 -0.22 -9.92
CA PHE A 15 1.90 -0.40 -9.93
C PHE A 15 1.37 -0.41 -8.50
N VAL A 16 0.27 0.29 -8.27
CA VAL A 16 -0.43 0.35 -6.99
C VAL A 16 -1.93 0.19 -7.25
N GLU A 17 -2.55 -0.73 -6.54
CA GLU A 17 -4.00 -0.98 -6.60
C GLU A 17 -4.59 -0.94 -5.19
N ILE A 18 -5.55 -0.05 -4.97
CA ILE A 18 -6.31 0.00 -3.72
C ILE A 18 -7.38 -1.09 -3.77
N LYS A 19 -7.33 -2.03 -2.84
CA LYS A 19 -8.29 -3.15 -2.76
C LYS A 19 -9.53 -2.79 -1.96
N ARG A 20 -9.36 -2.05 -0.86
CA ARG A 20 -10.44 -1.56 0.00
C ARG A 20 -9.95 -0.46 0.92
N MET A 21 -10.90 0.31 1.44
CA MET A 21 -10.69 1.33 2.46
C MET A 21 -11.73 1.16 3.56
N ILE A 22 -11.31 1.39 4.80
CA ILE A 22 -12.18 1.34 5.99
C ILE A 22 -11.90 2.62 6.78
N ALA A 23 -12.95 3.31 7.20
CA ALA A 23 -12.85 4.52 8.01
C ALA A 23 -13.56 4.33 9.35
N ASP A 24 -12.92 4.78 10.42
CA ASP A 24 -13.46 4.80 11.77
C ASP A 24 -12.99 6.06 12.50
N GLY A 25 -13.92 6.95 12.84
CA GLY A 25 -13.60 8.25 13.43
C GLY A 25 -12.66 9.10 12.55
N ASP A 26 -11.52 9.46 13.11
CA ASP A 26 -10.45 10.22 12.44
C ASP A 26 -9.40 9.32 11.76
N LEU A 27 -9.59 8.00 11.80
CA LEU A 27 -8.68 7.02 11.19
C LEU A 27 -9.23 6.45 9.88
N VAL A 28 -8.33 6.27 8.91
CA VAL A 28 -8.62 5.58 7.64
C VAL A 28 -7.54 4.54 7.39
N ALA A 29 -7.95 3.28 7.22
CA ALA A 29 -7.10 2.18 6.79
C ALA A 29 -7.31 1.90 5.30
N VAL A 30 -6.22 1.72 4.56
CA VAL A 30 -6.21 1.43 3.12
C VAL A 30 -5.45 0.13 2.89
N HIS A 31 -6.12 -0.88 2.34
CA HIS A 31 -5.47 -2.13 1.95
C HIS A 31 -5.04 -2.04 0.49
N VAL A 32 -3.73 -2.15 0.26
CA VAL A 32 -3.06 -1.83 -1.00
C VAL A 32 -2.28 -3.03 -1.51
N PHE A 33 -2.38 -3.29 -2.80
CA PHE A 33 -1.46 -4.15 -3.53
C PHE A 33 -0.44 -3.29 -4.28
N SER A 34 0.86 -3.45 -3.99
CA SER A 34 1.93 -2.65 -4.59
C SER A 34 3.01 -3.52 -5.24
N ARG A 35 3.49 -3.12 -6.42
CA ARG A 35 4.59 -3.75 -7.16
C ARG A 35 5.54 -2.70 -7.73
N ARG A 36 6.85 -3.00 -7.74
CA ARG A 36 7.84 -2.11 -8.37
C ARG A 36 7.92 -2.24 -9.90
N ASN A 37 7.52 -3.39 -10.43
CA ASN A 37 7.46 -3.70 -11.85
C ASN A 37 6.67 -5.01 -12.05
N GLN A 38 6.52 -5.48 -13.30
CA GLN A 38 5.74 -6.69 -13.61
C GLN A 38 6.35 -7.99 -13.07
N ALA A 39 7.68 -8.05 -12.89
CA ALA A 39 8.36 -9.24 -12.36
C ALA A 39 8.33 -9.32 -10.83
N ASP A 40 8.05 -8.21 -10.15
CA ASP A 40 7.89 -8.16 -8.71
C ASP A 40 6.57 -8.83 -8.29
N ARG A 41 6.64 -9.83 -7.39
CA ARG A 41 5.44 -10.44 -6.81
C ARG A 41 4.57 -9.41 -6.10
N GLY A 42 5.21 -8.40 -5.49
CA GLY A 42 4.59 -7.28 -4.82
C GLY A 42 4.46 -7.45 -3.30
N ASN A 43 3.83 -6.46 -2.68
CA ASN A 43 3.53 -6.42 -1.26
C ASN A 43 2.03 -6.16 -1.05
N ALA A 44 1.46 -6.80 -0.03
CA ALA A 44 0.23 -6.36 0.60
C ALA A 44 0.61 -5.33 1.66
N VAL A 45 0.06 -4.13 1.56
CA VAL A 45 0.32 -3.04 2.50
C VAL A 45 -0.99 -2.61 3.12
N VAL A 46 -0.99 -2.37 4.42
CA VAL A 46 -2.06 -1.64 5.09
C VAL A 46 -1.50 -0.30 5.54
N ASP A 47 -1.89 0.76 4.86
CA ASP A 47 -1.64 2.13 5.29
C ASP A 47 -2.73 2.58 6.25
N ILE A 48 -2.35 3.21 7.36
CA ILE A 48 -3.26 3.79 8.34
C ILE A 48 -2.96 5.28 8.44
N PHE A 49 -3.98 6.10 8.25
CA PHE A 49 -3.86 7.56 8.34
C PHE A 49 -4.75 8.10 9.45
N ARG A 50 -4.24 9.06 10.23
CA ARG A 50 -5.06 9.95 11.06
C ARG A 50 -5.30 11.25 10.32
N LEU A 51 -6.56 11.71 10.31
CA LEU A 51 -6.97 12.95 9.67
C LEU A 51 -7.44 14.00 10.69
N GLU A 52 -6.93 15.22 10.56
CA GLU A 52 -7.48 16.39 11.25
C GLU A 52 -7.80 17.49 10.23
N LYS A 53 -9.01 18.06 10.31
CA LYS A 53 -9.46 19.14 9.42
C LYS A 53 -9.26 18.82 7.93
N GLY A 54 -9.52 17.55 7.55
CA GLY A 54 -9.39 17.06 6.18
C GLY A 54 -7.96 16.86 5.69
N LYS A 55 -6.96 16.87 6.58
CA LYS A 55 -5.54 16.65 6.25
C LYS A 55 -5.01 15.43 7.00
N ILE A 56 -4.13 14.67 6.36
CA ILE A 56 -3.37 13.61 7.01
C ILE A 56 -2.37 14.27 7.97
N VAL A 57 -2.44 13.93 9.25
CA VAL A 57 -1.53 14.43 10.29
C VAL A 57 -0.64 13.34 10.89
N GLU A 58 -0.99 12.08 10.67
CA GLU A 58 -0.23 10.91 11.14
C GLU A 58 -0.38 9.77 10.13
N HIS A 59 0.68 8.98 9.95
CA HIS A 59 0.73 7.83 9.03
C HIS A 59 1.53 6.70 9.66
N TRP A 60 1.01 5.49 9.51
CA TRP A 60 1.69 4.23 9.79
C TRP A 60 1.43 3.26 8.66
N ASP A 61 2.32 2.30 8.49
CA ASP A 61 2.08 1.18 7.60
C ASP A 61 2.54 -0.14 8.21
N VAL A 62 1.97 -1.21 7.67
CA VAL A 62 2.56 -2.55 7.72
C VAL A 62 2.61 -3.07 6.30
N ALA A 63 3.79 -3.50 5.87
CA ALA A 63 4.01 -4.09 4.57
C ALA A 63 4.45 -5.56 4.70
N GLN A 64 3.81 -6.43 3.93
CA GLN A 64 4.18 -7.83 3.82
C GLN A 64 4.36 -8.22 2.36
N SER A 65 5.50 -8.83 2.03
CA SER A 65 5.73 -9.38 0.70
C SER A 65 4.77 -10.54 0.40
N ILE A 66 4.21 -10.56 -0.81
CA ILE A 66 3.32 -11.63 -1.26
C ILE A 66 4.12 -12.94 -1.29
N PRO A 67 3.79 -13.93 -0.43
CA PRO A 67 4.62 -15.11 -0.25
C PRO A 67 4.65 -15.94 -1.52
N GLU A 68 5.78 -16.57 -1.86
CA GLU A 68 5.88 -17.46 -3.03
C GLU A 68 4.85 -18.60 -2.97
N LYS A 69 4.73 -19.18 -1.78
CA LYS A 69 3.79 -20.25 -1.45
C LYS A 69 2.92 -19.81 -0.28
N SER A 70 1.60 -19.90 -0.46
CA SER A 70 0.63 -19.69 0.60
C SER A 70 0.24 -21.01 1.25
N ALA A 71 -0.01 -21.01 2.56
CA ALA A 71 -0.66 -22.11 3.26
C ALA A 71 -2.20 -22.01 3.18
N ASN A 72 -2.72 -20.87 2.71
CA ASN A 72 -4.14 -20.60 2.50
C ASN A 72 -4.45 -20.63 0.99
N ASP A 73 -5.62 -21.17 0.62
CA ASP A 73 -6.13 -21.19 -0.75
C ASP A 73 -6.66 -19.82 -1.21
N ASN A 74 -6.96 -18.91 -0.28
CA ASN A 74 -7.36 -17.54 -0.58
C ASN A 74 -6.16 -16.67 -0.95
N THR A 75 -6.43 -15.61 -1.72
CA THR A 75 -5.43 -14.58 -1.98
C THR A 75 -5.20 -13.71 -0.73
N MET A 76 -4.11 -12.92 -0.72
CA MET A 76 -3.86 -11.92 0.32
C MET A 76 -4.88 -10.77 0.31
N PHE A 77 -5.71 -10.67 -0.74
CA PHE A 77 -6.67 -9.61 -0.98
C PHE A 77 -8.10 -10.14 -1.04
#